data_AF-A0AAX2A3P2-F1
#
_entry.id   AF-A0AAX2A3P2-F1
#
_cell.length_a   1.000
_cell.length_b   1.000
_cell.length_c   1.000
_cell.angle_alpha   90.00
_cell.angle_beta   90.00
_cell.angle_gamma   90.00
#
_symmetry.space_group_name_H-M   'P 1'
#
loop_
_entity.id
_entity.type
_entity.pdbx_description
1 polymer ?
#
loop_
_entity_poly.entity_id
_entity_poly.type
_entity_poly.pdbx_seq_one_letter_code
_entity_poly.pdbx_strand_id
1 'polypeptide(L)'
;SEEIKEDLSLEEKVLLLAQSFQDRLTSLVANWIKVGYCQGNFNSDNCAAGGFTLDYGPFGFIEMFEPTYQSWTGGGMHFSFFNQPRAAQKNFKSFCSALKPLLSSNKEAFEKIENIENSFANVMQEKMQNMWASKLGLEKFDYELFDELINLMIDTK
;
A
#
# COMPACT_ATOMS: atom_id res chain seq x y z
N SER A 1 -1.22 -2.59 -24.01
CA SER A 1 -0.99 -3.08 -22.63
C SER A 1 -1.70 -4.42 -22.53
N GLU A 2 -1.03 -5.50 -22.12
CA GLU A 2 -1.67 -6.83 -22.04
C GLU A 2 -2.68 -6.94 -20.88
N GLU A 3 -2.59 -6.08 -19.86
CA GLU A 3 -3.46 -6.13 -18.67
C GLU A 3 -4.87 -5.56 -18.89
N ILE A 4 -5.02 -4.53 -19.74
CA ILE A 4 -6.30 -3.87 -19.99
C ILE A 4 -6.56 -3.90 -21.49
N LYS A 5 -7.51 -4.75 -21.91
CA LYS A 5 -7.82 -4.97 -23.32
C LYS A 5 -8.52 -3.75 -23.91
N GLU A 6 -8.25 -3.50 -25.20
CA GLU A 6 -8.78 -2.33 -25.91
C GLU A 6 -10.28 -2.43 -26.23
N ASP A 7 -10.83 -3.65 -26.28
CA ASP A 7 -12.24 -3.93 -26.60
C ASP A 7 -13.21 -3.71 -25.43
N LEU A 8 -12.71 -3.50 -24.21
CA LEU A 8 -13.52 -3.25 -23.02
C LEU A 8 -14.18 -1.86 -23.01
N SER A 9 -15.30 -1.73 -22.30
CA SER A 9 -15.94 -0.43 -22.06
C SER A 9 -15.02 0.49 -21.23
N LEU A 10 -15.32 1.79 -21.22
CA LEU A 10 -14.59 2.74 -20.38
C LEU A 10 -14.68 2.34 -18.90
N GLU A 11 -15.87 1.98 -18.44
CA GLU A 11 -16.14 1.58 -17.06
C GLU A 11 -15.34 0.34 -16.66
N GLU A 12 -15.33 -0.68 -17.52
CA GLU A 12 -14.54 -1.91 -17.31
C GLU A 12 -13.05 -1.60 -17.22
N LYS A 13 -12.52 -0.76 -18.11
CA LYS A 13 -11.12 -0.33 -18.10
C LYS A 13 -10.76 0.42 -16.82
N VAL A 14 -11.63 1.34 -16.37
CA VAL A 14 -11.41 2.13 -15.15
C VAL A 14 -11.42 1.25 -13.90
N LEU A 15 -12.37 0.30 -13.81
CA LEU A 15 -12.44 -0.64 -12.69
C LEU A 15 -11.23 -1.57 -12.65
N LEU A 16 -10.81 -2.12 -13.79
CA LEU A 16 -9.61 -2.94 -13.89
C LEU A 16 -8.36 -2.13 -13.51
N LEU A 17 -8.24 -0.89 -13.97
CA LEU A 17 -7.13 -0.02 -13.59
C LEU A 17 -7.05 0.18 -12.07
N ALA A 18 -8.19 0.43 -11.42
CA ALA A 18 -8.24 0.59 -9.97
C ALA A 18 -7.86 -0.70 -9.23
N GLN A 19 -8.37 -1.85 -9.67
CA GLN A 19 -8.05 -3.16 -9.10
C GLN A 19 -6.54 -3.50 -9.26
N SER A 20 -5.99 -3.31 -10.46
CA SER A 20 -4.57 -3.55 -10.73
C SER A 20 -3.68 -2.59 -9.95
N PHE A 21 -4.08 -1.33 -9.76
CA PHE A 21 -3.32 -0.42 -8.91
C PHE A 21 -3.39 -0.80 -7.43
N GLN A 22 -4.54 -1.22 -6.92
CA GLN A 22 -4.68 -1.70 -5.53
C GLN A 22 -3.70 -2.85 -5.25
N ASP A 23 -3.69 -3.88 -6.10
CA ASP A 23 -2.84 -5.05 -5.91
C ASP A 23 -1.34 -4.68 -5.98
N ARG A 24 -0.97 -3.87 -6.97
CA ARG A 24 0.41 -3.41 -7.15
C ARG A 24 0.90 -2.54 -6.00
N LEU A 25 0.08 -1.58 -5.56
CA LEU A 25 0.42 -0.66 -4.47
C LEU A 25 0.55 -1.39 -3.13
N THR A 26 -0.41 -2.26 -2.80
CA THR A 26 -0.35 -3.04 -1.56
C THR A 26 0.84 -3.99 -1.55
N SER A 27 1.15 -4.62 -2.69
CA SER A 27 2.33 -5.48 -2.84
C SER A 27 3.65 -4.69 -2.72
N LEU A 28 3.73 -3.50 -3.31
CA LEU A 28 4.89 -2.61 -3.19
C LEU A 28 5.15 -2.25 -1.71
N VAL A 29 4.11 -1.79 -1.01
CA VAL A 29 4.22 -1.35 0.39
C VAL A 29 4.55 -2.52 1.31
N ALA A 30 3.96 -3.70 1.09
CA ALA A 30 4.32 -4.91 1.85
C ALA A 30 5.80 -5.27 1.66
N ASN A 31 6.33 -5.12 0.44
CA ASN A 31 7.75 -5.34 0.17
C ASN A 31 8.64 -4.27 0.80
N TRP A 32 8.21 -3.01 0.86
CA TRP A 32 8.93 -1.98 1.61
C TRP A 32 9.07 -2.36 3.08
N ILE A 33 7.96 -2.75 3.73
CA ILE A 33 8.01 -3.19 5.13
C ILE A 33 8.91 -4.43 5.29
N LYS A 34 8.80 -5.41 4.37
CA LYS A 34 9.59 -6.65 4.39
C LYS A 34 11.09 -6.42 4.51
N VAL A 35 11.60 -5.41 3.82
CA VAL A 35 13.04 -5.11 3.73
C VAL A 35 13.48 -3.95 4.61
N GLY A 36 12.56 -3.39 5.41
CA GLY A 36 12.86 -2.25 6.27
C GLY A 36 12.99 -0.91 5.53
N TYR A 37 12.44 -0.78 4.32
CA TYR A 37 12.48 0.46 3.54
C TYR A 37 11.39 1.44 4.01
N CYS A 38 11.76 2.70 4.19
CA CYS A 38 10.89 3.83 4.44
C CYS A 38 11.06 4.85 3.32
N GLN A 39 10.00 5.13 2.55
CA GLN A 39 10.06 6.11 1.44
C GLN A 39 10.35 7.52 2.00
N GLY A 40 9.69 7.90 3.09
CA GLY A 40 9.88 9.17 3.81
C GLY A 40 9.09 10.36 3.26
N ASN A 41 8.85 10.43 1.94
CA ASN A 41 8.05 11.46 1.26
C ASN A 41 6.98 10.83 0.33
N PHE A 42 6.06 10.05 0.92
CA PHE A 42 5.10 9.24 0.17
C PHE A 42 3.82 10.00 -0.24
N ASN A 43 3.98 11.18 -0.82
CA ASN A 43 2.88 11.97 -1.38
C ASN A 43 2.25 11.28 -2.60
N SER A 44 1.06 11.75 -3.01
CA SER A 44 0.30 11.16 -4.12
C SER A 44 1.00 11.24 -5.48
N ASP A 45 1.78 12.29 -5.72
CA ASP A 45 2.61 12.48 -6.92
C ASP A 45 3.81 11.51 -6.96
N ASN A 46 4.25 11.03 -5.79
CA ASN A 46 5.26 9.97 -5.64
C ASN A 46 4.67 8.56 -5.56
N CYS A 47 3.36 8.42 -5.77
CA CYS A 47 2.65 7.14 -5.75
C CYS A 47 2.37 6.65 -7.18
N ALA A 48 3.34 5.97 -7.78
CA ALA A 48 3.23 5.50 -9.15
C ALA A 48 2.13 4.42 -9.30
N ALA A 49 1.14 4.69 -10.17
CA ALA A 49 0.06 3.75 -10.47
C ALA A 49 0.56 2.38 -10.98
N GLY A 50 1.76 2.35 -11.57
CA GLY A 50 2.44 1.15 -12.04
C GLY A 50 3.01 0.25 -10.93
N GLY A 51 2.96 0.65 -9.65
CA GLY A 51 3.39 -0.21 -8.54
C GLY A 51 4.89 -0.29 -8.31
N PHE A 52 5.66 0.69 -8.77
CA PHE A 52 7.10 0.75 -8.56
C PHE A 52 7.47 1.90 -7.64
N THR A 53 8.64 1.79 -7.00
CA THR A 53 9.19 2.86 -6.17
C THR A 53 9.60 4.02 -7.07
N LEU A 54 9.20 5.24 -6.73
CA LEU A 54 9.52 6.46 -7.45
C LEU A 54 10.09 7.50 -6.49
N ASP A 55 10.85 8.44 -7.05
CA ASP A 55 11.39 9.62 -6.37
C ASP A 55 12.22 9.29 -5.13
N TYR A 56 13.41 8.73 -5.37
CA TYR A 56 14.41 8.42 -4.35
C TYR A 56 15.06 9.71 -3.81
N GLY A 57 14.31 10.46 -3.02
CA GLY A 57 14.78 11.61 -2.25
C GLY A 57 15.19 11.17 -0.85
N PRO A 58 14.44 11.55 0.20
CA PRO A 58 14.82 11.27 1.57
C PRO A 58 14.29 9.90 2.04
N PHE A 59 14.64 8.82 1.34
CA PHE A 59 14.33 7.46 1.77
C PHE A 59 15.35 6.96 2.80
N GLY A 60 15.03 5.88 3.51
CA GLY A 60 15.97 5.22 4.41
C GLY A 60 15.59 3.77 4.67
N PHE A 61 16.59 2.96 5.05
CA PHE A 61 16.38 1.63 5.59
C PHE A 61 16.50 1.68 7.11
N ILE A 62 15.62 0.99 7.82
CA ILE A 62 15.75 0.86 9.28
C ILE A 62 16.96 -0.01 9.61
N GLU A 63 17.88 0.52 10.43
CA GLU A 63 19.01 -0.25 10.97
C GLU A 63 18.62 -0.90 12.30
N MET A 64 18.19 -0.08 13.26
CA MET A 64 17.51 -0.53 14.47
C MET A 64 16.00 -0.46 14.27
N PHE A 65 15.28 -1.40 14.86
CA PHE A 65 13.84 -1.48 14.69
C PHE A 65 13.15 -0.31 15.40
N GLU A 66 12.65 0.63 14.60
CA GLU A 66 11.95 1.82 15.06
C GLU A 66 10.67 2.00 14.21
N PRO A 67 9.48 1.61 14.71
CA PRO A 67 8.21 1.71 13.97
C PRO A 67 7.91 3.13 13.48
N THR A 68 8.39 4.13 14.22
CA THR A 68 8.19 5.55 13.91
C THR A 68 9.33 6.15 13.08
N TYR A 69 10.26 5.31 12.59
CA TYR A 69 11.39 5.76 11.77
C TYR A 69 10.91 6.59 10.59
N GLN A 70 11.52 7.76 10.43
CA GLN A 70 11.25 8.71 9.38
C GLN A 70 12.58 9.35 9.00
N SER A 71 13.07 9.00 7.81
CA SER A 71 14.33 9.49 7.25
C SER A 71 14.30 10.99 6.96
N TRP A 72 13.12 11.59 6.78
CA TRP A 72 12.95 13.00 6.48
C TRP A 72 12.24 13.77 7.61
N THR A 73 12.87 14.78 8.18
CA THR A 73 12.25 15.64 9.21
C THR A 73 10.94 16.28 8.76
N GLY A 74 10.78 16.55 7.47
CA GLY A 74 9.54 17.10 6.89
C GLY A 74 8.43 16.08 6.63
N GLY A 75 8.73 14.77 6.67
CA GLY A 75 7.76 13.71 6.33
C GLY A 75 6.77 13.43 7.45
N GLY A 76 7.12 13.80 8.69
CA GLY A 76 6.28 13.60 9.87
C GLY A 76 5.90 12.15 10.14
N MET A 77 5.01 11.95 11.12
CA MET A 77 4.60 10.62 11.57
C MET A 77 3.78 9.86 10.51
N HIS A 78 3.06 10.56 9.63
CA HIS A 78 2.19 9.93 8.64
C HIS A 78 2.94 9.21 7.51
N PHE A 79 4.22 9.53 7.30
CA PHE A 79 5.11 8.80 6.38
C PHE A 79 6.16 7.96 7.10
N SER A 80 6.02 7.73 8.41
CA SER A 80 6.93 6.85 9.13
C SER A 80 6.83 5.41 8.65
N PHE A 81 7.86 4.61 8.94
CA PHE A 81 8.03 3.24 8.47
C PHE A 81 6.76 2.39 8.56
N PHE A 82 6.15 2.26 9.74
CA PHE A 82 4.90 1.49 9.93
C PHE A 82 3.61 2.23 9.54
N ASN A 83 3.68 3.51 9.19
CA ASN A 83 2.54 4.27 8.66
C ASN A 83 2.43 4.23 7.13
N GLN A 84 3.41 3.67 6.42
CA GLN A 84 3.38 3.52 4.96
C GLN A 84 2.11 2.82 4.41
N PRO A 85 1.55 1.76 5.05
CA PRO A 85 0.26 1.18 4.64
C PRO A 85 -0.90 2.18 4.70
N ARG A 86 -0.95 3.01 5.74
CA ARG A 86 -1.97 4.05 5.90
C ARG A 86 -1.79 5.19 4.91
N ALA A 87 -0.55 5.58 4.61
CA ALA A 87 -0.24 6.55 3.57
C ALA A 87 -0.68 6.04 2.19
N ALA A 88 -0.40 4.77 1.88
CA ALA A 88 -0.85 4.12 0.66
C ALA A 88 -2.38 4.12 0.51
N GLN A 89 -3.11 3.83 1.58
CA GLN A 89 -4.57 3.89 1.57
C GLN A 89 -5.10 5.28 1.24
N LYS A 90 -4.48 6.34 1.80
CA LYS A 90 -4.84 7.72 1.46
C LYS A 90 -4.58 8.05 -0.01
N ASN A 91 -3.42 7.65 -0.53
CA ASN A 91 -3.08 7.85 -1.95
C ASN A 91 -4.04 7.09 -2.88
N PHE A 92 -4.40 5.85 -2.53
CA PHE A 92 -5.36 5.05 -3.28
C PHE A 92 -6.77 5.67 -3.26
N LYS A 93 -7.21 6.19 -2.11
CA LYS A 93 -8.48 6.92 -2.00
C LYS A 93 -8.50 8.16 -2.89
N SER A 94 -7.43 8.95 -2.92
CA SER A 94 -7.31 10.10 -3.82
C SER A 94 -7.39 9.68 -5.29
N PHE A 95 -6.73 8.58 -5.64
CA PHE A 95 -6.79 8.00 -6.99
C PHE A 95 -8.22 7.57 -7.37
N CYS A 96 -8.91 6.79 -6.52
CA CYS A 96 -10.30 6.40 -6.76
C CYS A 96 -11.23 7.61 -6.90
N SER A 97 -11.03 8.64 -6.07
CA SER A 97 -11.80 9.89 -6.14
C SER A 97 -11.67 10.59 -7.49
N ALA A 98 -10.47 10.56 -8.10
CA ALA A 98 -10.24 11.11 -9.44
C ALA A 98 -10.90 10.28 -10.56
N LEU A 99 -11.12 8.98 -10.35
CA LEU A 99 -11.77 8.09 -11.31
C LEU A 99 -13.31 8.12 -11.23
N LYS A 100 -13.89 8.35 -10.05
CA LYS A 100 -15.35 8.34 -9.81
C LYS A 100 -16.17 9.17 -10.82
N PRO A 101 -15.76 10.37 -11.26
CA PRO A 101 -16.51 11.13 -12.26
C PRO A 101 -16.71 10.39 -13.59
N LEU A 102 -15.77 9.54 -14.00
CA LEU A 102 -15.84 8.75 -15.23
C LEU A 102 -16.91 7.65 -15.18
N LEU A 103 -17.38 7.31 -13.97
CA LEU A 103 -18.36 6.25 -13.72
C LEU A 103 -19.73 6.81 -13.30
N SER A 104 -19.89 8.13 -13.26
CA SER A 104 -21.05 8.79 -12.67
C SER A 104 -22.39 8.50 -13.37
N SER A 105 -22.36 8.15 -14.65
CA SER A 105 -23.54 7.75 -15.43
C SER A 105 -23.94 6.29 -15.24
N ASN A 106 -23.07 5.46 -14.63
CA ASN A 106 -23.27 4.03 -14.46
C ASN A 106 -23.24 3.67 -12.97
N LYS A 107 -24.43 3.54 -12.37
CA LYS A 107 -24.60 3.26 -10.95
C LYS A 107 -23.86 1.99 -10.50
N GLU A 108 -23.90 0.93 -11.28
CA GLU A 108 -23.25 -0.34 -10.95
C GLU A 108 -21.72 -0.19 -10.94
N ALA A 109 -21.16 0.49 -11.95
CA ALA A 109 -19.72 0.75 -11.99
C ALA A 109 -19.28 1.68 -10.84
N PHE A 110 -20.11 2.66 -10.48
CA PHE A 110 -19.86 3.53 -9.34
C PHE A 110 -19.81 2.76 -8.01
N GLU A 111 -20.78 1.87 -7.75
CA GLU A 111 -20.78 1.01 -6.57
C GLU A 111 -19.54 0.09 -6.55
N LYS A 112 -19.12 -0.45 -7.71
CA LYS A 112 -17.92 -1.27 -7.83
C LYS A 112 -16.65 -0.51 -7.44
N ILE A 113 -16.46 0.73 -7.89
CA ILE A 113 -15.25 1.49 -7.50
C ILE A 113 -15.25 1.85 -6.01
N GLU A 114 -16.42 2.09 -5.39
CA GLU A 114 -16.51 2.28 -3.95
C GLU A 114 -16.15 1.01 -3.17
N ASN A 115 -16.58 -0.14 -3.64
CA ASN A 115 -16.19 -1.42 -3.04
C ASN A 115 -14.68 -1.68 -3.16
N ILE A 116 -14.06 -1.36 -4.30
CA ILE A 116 -12.61 -1.43 -4.48
C ILE A 116 -11.89 -0.47 -3.53
N GLU A 117 -12.34 0.79 -3.41
CA GLU A 117 -11.77 1.76 -2.47
C GLU A 117 -11.84 1.24 -1.02
N ASN A 118 -13.01 0.75 -0.61
CA ASN A 118 -13.28 0.29 0.75
C ASN A 118 -12.54 -1.00 1.10
N SER A 119 -12.22 -1.86 0.12
CA SER A 119 -11.50 -3.12 0.36
C SER A 119 -10.00 -2.93 0.60
N PHE A 120 -9.43 -1.74 0.33
CA PHE A 120 -7.98 -1.52 0.36
C PHE A 120 -7.32 -1.94 1.68
N ALA A 121 -7.94 -1.60 2.82
CA ALA A 121 -7.39 -1.94 4.13
C ALA A 121 -7.30 -3.46 4.34
N ASN A 122 -8.31 -4.21 3.90
CA ASN A 122 -8.35 -5.66 4.01
C ASN A 122 -7.30 -6.30 3.09
N VAL A 123 -7.20 -5.85 1.83
CA VAL A 123 -6.19 -6.34 0.88
C VAL A 123 -4.77 -6.05 1.40
N MET A 124 -4.53 -4.85 1.93
CA MET A 124 -3.25 -4.49 2.54
C MET A 124 -2.93 -5.35 3.76
N GLN A 125 -3.91 -5.61 4.62
CA GLN A 125 -3.76 -6.50 5.78
C GLN A 125 -3.39 -7.92 5.36
N GLU A 126 -4.08 -8.48 4.37
CA GLU A 126 -3.80 -9.82 3.85
C GLU A 126 -2.37 -9.91 3.27
N LYS A 127 -1.96 -8.91 2.47
CA LYS A 127 -0.58 -8.84 1.93
C LYS A 127 0.46 -8.76 3.05
N MET A 128 0.19 -7.99 4.11
CA MET A 128 1.07 -7.90 5.28
C MET A 128 1.17 -9.21 6.04
N GLN A 129 0.05 -9.87 6.32
CA GLN A 129 0.00 -11.15 7.02
C GLN A 129 0.76 -12.24 6.25
N ASN A 130 0.50 -12.35 4.95
CA ASN A 130 1.21 -13.29 4.07
C ASN A 130 2.70 -12.99 4.01
N MET A 131 3.08 -11.71 3.94
CA MET A 131 4.48 -11.29 3.93
C MET A 131 5.18 -11.67 5.24
N TRP A 132 4.58 -11.40 6.40
CA TRP A 132 5.16 -11.73 7.71
C TRP A 132 5.25 -13.23 7.94
N ALA A 133 4.22 -13.99 7.60
CA ALA A 133 4.27 -15.46 7.65
C ALA A 133 5.44 -15.99 6.82
N SER A 134 5.57 -15.54 5.57
CA SER A 134 6.67 -15.93 4.69
C SER A 134 8.04 -15.51 5.23
N LYS A 135 8.16 -14.28 5.76
CA LYS A 135 9.42 -13.75 6.31
C LYS A 135 9.89 -14.52 7.55
N LEU A 136 8.94 -15.02 8.35
CA LEU A 136 9.21 -15.81 9.56
C LEU A 136 9.29 -17.32 9.29
N GLY A 137 9.05 -17.77 8.06
CA GLY A 137 9.05 -19.19 7.70
C GLY A 137 7.83 -19.96 8.23
N LEU A 138 6.71 -19.28 8.45
CA LEU A 138 5.46 -19.85 8.95
C LEU A 138 4.52 -20.20 7.79
N GLU A 139 3.74 -21.27 7.95
CA GLU A 139 2.68 -21.63 6.97
C GLU A 139 1.51 -20.63 6.97
N LYS A 140 1.20 -20.04 8.12
CA LYS A 140 0.14 -19.04 8.30
C LYS A 140 0.63 -17.94 9.24
N PHE A 141 0.04 -16.75 9.10
CA PHE A 141 0.35 -15.64 10.00
C PHE A 141 -0.10 -15.97 11.43
N ASP A 142 0.80 -15.77 12.38
CA ASP A 142 0.56 -15.90 13.81
C ASP A 142 0.69 -14.52 14.45
N TYR A 143 -0.43 -13.98 14.92
CA TYR A 143 -0.48 -12.63 15.48
C TYR A 143 0.24 -12.54 16.82
N GLU A 144 0.11 -13.54 17.69
CA GLU A 144 0.70 -13.51 19.04
C GLU A 144 2.23 -13.56 18.94
N LEU A 145 2.76 -14.46 18.10
CA LEU A 145 4.19 -14.55 17.83
C LEU A 145 4.74 -13.27 17.17
N PHE A 146 4.00 -12.72 16.21
CA PHE A 146 4.39 -11.46 15.56
C PHE A 146 4.44 -10.31 16.57
N ASP A 147 3.42 -10.15 17.40
CA ASP A 147 3.33 -9.07 18.38
C ASP A 147 4.47 -9.18 19.42
N GLU A 148 4.73 -10.40 19.93
CA GLU A 148 5.85 -10.65 20.85
C GLU A 148 7.21 -10.28 20.22
N LEU A 149 7.46 -10.72 18.99
CA LEU A 149 8.70 -10.40 18.27
C LEU A 149 8.87 -8.88 18.10
N ILE A 150 7.82 -8.19 17.67
CA ILE A 150 7.87 -6.74 17.43
C ILE A 150 8.14 -5.99 18.73
N ASN A 151 7.48 -6.37 19.83
CA ASN A 151 7.73 -5.78 21.15
C ASN A 151 9.17 -6.01 21.61
N LEU A 152 9.71 -7.22 21.47
CA LEU A 152 11.11 -7.52 21.78
C LEU A 152 12.09 -6.67 20.96
N MET A 153 11.82 -6.49 19.66
CA MET A 153 12.65 -5.66 18.78
C MET A 153 12.61 -4.17 19.15
N ILE A 154 11.48 -3.68 19.66
CA ILE A 154 11.34 -2.30 20.16
C ILE A 154 12.12 -2.11 21.47
N ASP A 155 12.06 -3.11 22.35
CA ASP A 155 12.67 -3.05 23.68
C ASP A 155 14.20 -3.21 23.66
N THR A 156 14.77 -3.85 22.63
CA THR A 156 16.19 -4.22 22.56
C THR A 156 17.06 -3.28 21.71
N LYS A 157 16.86 -1.97 21.82
CA LYS A 157 17.70 -0.95 21.15
C LYS A 157 19.20 -1.11 21.44
#